data_AF-A0A0K8QKK7-F1
#
_entry.id   AF-A0A0K8QKK7-F1
#
_cell.length_a   1.000
_cell.length_b   1.000
_cell.length_c   1.000
_cell.angle_alpha   90.00
_cell.angle_beta   90.00
_cell.angle_gamma   90.00
#
_symmetry.space_group_name_H-M   'P 1'
#
loop_
_entity.id
_entity.type
_entity.pdbx_description
1 polymer ?
#
loop_
_entity_poly.entity_id
_entity_poly.type
_entity_poly.pdbx_seq_one_letter_code
_entity_poly.pdbx_strand_id
1 'polypeptide(L)'
;MKNVRRIAFFFLSLAMAATAAAVAPDAAKTRAYIDRAWDTLTRSIDDCSALVDPKIAAHPVLYLPHGLAEPANVARAGKRCKVEVRTLPRRIERLGELDPLTLPAQGLLYLPHPYVVPGGAFNEMYGWDSYFIVLGLAADRRGALARDMVDNALFEVEHYGSVLNANRTYYLTRSQPPFLTAMMAEAMRAPGAFRDAAERRAWLARAYPLAVRNYAIWTRPEHQAGDTGLARYFDLGSGPVPEMLGAEYYRGVIAWLLAHPSEDPGYLVDGSEHPDAAEAARLKTASCDVAVSEVCAGAWADGHRLSADYYRGDRAMRESGFDTNFHFGPYGGSTHHYAGVGLNSLLYRYERDLHDFAERLGMKEDAARWAAAAAKRKAAMDKYLWRADLGMYRDYDFVARKSSGQPYITTFYPLWAGAASTEQAAAVEKHLPVFERMGGLTMDDRRSGAQWDAPFGWAPTNWLAIAGLDAYGFRDDAQRLARKFLGTVDRSLAADGTIREKYNMELGNAEVEITAGYTQNVIGFGWTNGVYLKLQQLLDAARRAPQRAAGG
;
A
#
# COMPACT_ATOMS: atom_id res chain seq x y z
N MET A 1 -40.96 53.07 48.77
CA MET A 1 -40.08 52.53 49.83
C MET A 1 -40.44 51.07 50.07
N LYS A 2 -39.61 50.12 49.61
CA LYS A 2 -39.54 48.74 50.12
C LYS A 2 -38.23 48.12 49.60
N ASN A 3 -37.25 48.06 50.50
CA ASN A 3 -35.96 47.39 50.35
C ASN A 3 -36.17 45.88 50.43
N VAL A 4 -35.58 45.11 49.50
CA VAL A 4 -35.21 43.71 49.74
C VAL A 4 -33.82 43.48 49.14
N ARG A 5 -32.82 43.34 50.02
CA ARG A 5 -31.44 42.93 49.68
C ARG A 5 -31.44 41.44 49.35
N ARG A 6 -30.93 41.06 48.17
CA ARG A 6 -30.55 39.67 47.86
C ARG A 6 -29.11 39.44 48.32
N ILE A 7 -28.92 38.51 49.25
CA ILE A 7 -27.62 37.97 49.64
C ILE A 7 -27.35 36.79 48.70
N ALA A 8 -26.28 36.85 47.90
CA ALA A 8 -25.81 35.74 47.09
C ALA A 8 -24.75 34.95 47.88
N PHE A 9 -25.03 33.68 48.17
CA PHE A 9 -24.05 32.72 48.67
C PHE A 9 -23.25 32.18 47.48
N PHE A 10 -21.95 32.47 47.42
CA PHE A 10 -21.02 31.79 46.51
C PHE A 10 -20.60 30.46 47.16
N PHE A 11 -21.06 29.34 46.61
CA PHE A 11 -20.44 28.04 46.85
C PHE A 11 -19.20 27.93 45.96
N LEU A 12 -18.02 27.96 46.57
CA LEU A 12 -16.76 27.69 45.88
C LEU A 12 -16.56 26.16 45.84
N SER A 13 -17.03 25.52 44.77
CA SER A 13 -16.71 24.12 44.50
C SER A 13 -15.29 24.01 43.93
N LEU A 14 -14.33 23.63 44.78
CA LEU A 14 -13.02 23.17 44.31
C LEU A 14 -13.20 21.84 43.57
N ALA A 15 -13.26 21.89 42.24
CA ALA A 15 -13.07 20.71 41.41
C ALA A 15 -11.56 20.41 41.36
N MET A 16 -11.09 19.46 42.16
CA MET A 16 -9.80 18.82 41.92
C MET A 16 -9.91 17.98 40.65
N ALA A 17 -9.52 18.55 39.51
CA ALA A 17 -9.21 17.77 38.34
C ALA A 17 -7.96 16.94 38.65
N ALA A 18 -8.13 15.65 38.91
CA ALA A 18 -7.02 14.72 38.92
C ALA A 18 -6.42 14.70 37.51
N THR A 19 -5.29 15.37 37.32
CA THR A 19 -4.47 15.20 36.13
C THR A 19 -3.93 13.77 36.18
N ALA A 20 -4.58 12.85 35.46
CA ALA A 20 -3.99 11.55 35.21
C ALA A 20 -2.59 11.79 34.60
N ALA A 21 -1.54 11.33 35.28
CA ALA A 21 -0.19 11.45 34.77
C ALA A 21 -0.13 10.76 33.40
N ALA A 22 0.39 11.46 32.38
CA ALA A 22 0.54 10.90 31.06
C ALA A 22 1.36 9.60 31.15
N VAL A 23 0.84 8.51 30.58
CA VAL A 23 1.53 7.21 30.59
C VAL A 23 2.84 7.37 29.82
N ALA A 24 3.96 6.94 30.42
CA ALA A 24 5.25 7.00 29.76
C ALA A 24 5.32 5.98 28.59
N PRO A 25 5.91 6.36 27.44
CA PRO A 25 6.18 5.43 26.33
C PRO A 25 7.02 4.24 26.78
N ASP A 26 6.64 3.04 26.37
CA ASP A 26 7.27 1.78 26.79
C ASP A 26 7.29 0.76 25.65
N ALA A 27 8.47 0.53 25.08
CA ALA A 27 8.67 -0.41 23.98
C ALA A 27 8.28 -1.85 24.31
N ALA A 28 8.34 -2.26 25.58
CA ALA A 28 7.91 -3.60 25.99
C ALA A 28 6.38 -3.75 25.92
N LYS A 29 5.64 -2.68 26.27
CA LYS A 29 4.18 -2.65 26.08
C LYS A 29 3.81 -2.64 24.61
N THR A 30 4.54 -1.90 23.78
CA THR A 30 4.36 -1.93 22.32
C THR A 30 4.57 -3.32 21.75
N ARG A 31 5.64 -4.00 22.18
CA ARG A 31 5.88 -5.39 21.80
C ARG A 31 4.72 -6.31 22.21
N ALA A 32 4.27 -6.22 23.47
CA ALA A 32 3.16 -7.03 23.96
C ALA A 32 1.82 -6.73 23.26
N TYR A 33 1.60 -5.49 22.79
CA TYR A 33 0.46 -5.14 21.94
C TYR A 33 0.56 -5.87 20.61
N ILE A 34 1.71 -5.78 19.93
CA ILE A 34 1.93 -6.40 18.62
C ILE A 34 1.78 -7.92 18.68
N ASP A 35 2.34 -8.56 19.70
CA ASP A 35 2.27 -10.02 19.87
C ASP A 35 0.81 -10.51 19.94
N ARG A 36 -0.08 -9.76 20.60
CA ARG A 36 -1.53 -10.05 20.64
C ARG A 36 -2.23 -9.65 19.35
N ALA A 37 -1.79 -8.57 18.72
CA ALA A 37 -2.42 -8.03 17.52
C ALA A 37 -2.41 -9.05 16.37
N TRP A 38 -1.33 -9.84 16.22
CA TRP A 38 -1.26 -10.88 15.19
C TRP A 38 -2.44 -11.85 15.22
N ASP A 39 -2.84 -12.30 16.41
CA ASP A 39 -3.95 -13.24 16.54
C ASP A 39 -5.28 -12.54 16.22
N THR A 40 -5.46 -11.28 16.65
CA THR A 40 -6.67 -10.49 16.37
C THR A 40 -6.83 -10.06 14.90
N LEU A 41 -5.72 -9.95 14.17
CA LEU A 41 -5.69 -9.58 12.76
C LEU A 41 -5.67 -10.80 11.83
N THR A 42 -5.51 -12.01 12.37
CA THR A 42 -5.57 -13.22 11.56
C THR A 42 -7.02 -13.49 11.16
N ARG A 43 -7.21 -13.82 9.88
CA ARG A 43 -8.47 -14.25 9.28
C ARG A 43 -8.28 -15.62 8.65
N SER A 44 -9.37 -16.36 8.56
CA SER A 44 -9.42 -17.63 7.84
C SER A 44 -10.85 -17.89 7.38
N ILE A 45 -11.04 -18.85 6.48
CA ILE A 45 -12.38 -19.23 6.03
C ILE A 45 -13.26 -19.80 7.16
N ASP A 46 -12.63 -20.26 8.25
CA ASP A 46 -13.34 -20.76 9.42
C ASP A 46 -13.81 -19.64 10.37
N ASP A 47 -13.49 -18.37 10.08
CA ASP A 47 -13.97 -17.21 10.83
C ASP A 47 -15.10 -16.51 10.06
N CYS A 48 -16.33 -16.56 10.59
CA CYS A 48 -17.48 -15.93 9.94
C CYS A 48 -17.33 -14.41 9.82
N SER A 49 -16.61 -13.76 10.75
CA SER A 49 -16.42 -12.31 10.71
C SER A 49 -15.51 -11.89 9.56
N ALA A 50 -14.62 -12.78 9.10
CA ALA A 50 -13.74 -12.59 7.96
C ALA A 50 -14.47 -12.57 6.61
N LEU A 51 -15.65 -13.19 6.53
CA LEU A 51 -16.37 -13.39 5.27
C LEU A 51 -17.29 -12.23 4.90
N VAL A 52 -17.55 -11.34 5.87
CA VAL A 52 -18.44 -10.18 5.69
C VAL A 52 -17.66 -9.01 5.11
N ASP A 53 -18.31 -8.24 4.24
CA ASP A 53 -17.82 -6.93 3.83
C ASP A 53 -18.48 -5.83 4.67
N PRO A 54 -17.79 -5.22 5.64
CA PRO A 54 -18.35 -4.10 6.37
C PRO A 54 -18.46 -2.84 5.49
N LYS A 55 -17.80 -2.81 4.32
CA LYS A 55 -17.86 -1.68 3.39
C LYS A 55 -19.18 -1.66 2.63
N ILE A 56 -19.77 -2.83 2.33
CA ILE A 56 -20.96 -2.94 1.49
C ILE A 56 -22.11 -3.58 2.29
N ALA A 57 -23.27 -2.91 2.33
CA ALA A 57 -24.49 -3.46 2.94
C ALA A 57 -25.16 -4.51 2.02
N ALA A 58 -24.51 -5.66 1.84
CA ALA A 58 -24.99 -6.75 1.00
C ALA A 58 -24.89 -8.11 1.71
N HIS A 59 -25.65 -9.09 1.20
CA HIS A 59 -25.49 -10.47 1.64
C HIS A 59 -24.07 -10.95 1.29
N PRO A 60 -23.29 -11.51 2.24
CA PRO A 60 -21.94 -11.96 1.96
C PRO A 60 -21.90 -13.03 0.88
N VAL A 61 -20.99 -12.86 -0.08
CA VAL A 61 -20.70 -13.83 -1.14
C VAL A 61 -19.22 -14.21 -1.09
N LEU A 62 -18.94 -15.51 -1.16
CA LEU A 62 -17.60 -16.08 -1.31
C LEU A 62 -17.49 -16.72 -2.69
N TYR A 63 -16.50 -16.30 -3.47
CA TYR A 63 -16.21 -16.84 -4.79
C TYR A 63 -15.04 -17.84 -4.75
N LEU A 64 -15.31 -19.05 -5.22
CA LEU A 64 -14.30 -20.07 -5.52
C LEU A 64 -13.77 -19.88 -6.94
N PRO A 65 -12.47 -20.17 -7.20
CA PRO A 65 -11.95 -20.27 -8.54
C PRO A 65 -12.73 -21.23 -9.42
N HIS A 66 -12.81 -20.91 -10.71
CA HIS A 66 -13.43 -21.80 -11.68
C HIS A 66 -12.75 -23.18 -11.71
N GLY A 67 -13.57 -24.23 -11.64
CA GLY A 67 -13.09 -25.62 -11.64
C GLY A 67 -12.51 -26.11 -10.30
N LEU A 68 -12.40 -25.26 -9.28
CA LEU A 68 -12.02 -25.71 -7.95
C LEU A 68 -13.21 -26.42 -7.30
N ALA A 69 -13.01 -27.69 -6.94
CA ALA A 69 -14.00 -28.42 -6.14
C ALA A 69 -14.18 -27.74 -4.78
N GLU A 70 -15.43 -27.55 -4.34
CA GLU A 70 -15.73 -26.87 -3.08
C GLU A 70 -15.07 -27.59 -1.90
N PRO A 71 -14.12 -26.93 -1.18
CA PRO A 71 -13.49 -27.52 -0.02
C PRO A 71 -14.48 -27.78 1.11
N ALA A 72 -14.30 -28.89 1.85
CA ALA A 72 -15.23 -29.27 2.91
C ALA A 72 -15.35 -28.21 4.04
N ASN A 73 -14.27 -27.47 4.34
CA ASN A 73 -14.32 -26.35 5.29
C ASN A 73 -15.11 -25.16 4.73
N VAL A 74 -15.03 -24.87 3.44
CA VAL A 74 -15.85 -23.84 2.77
C VAL A 74 -17.33 -24.21 2.86
N ALA A 75 -17.71 -25.46 2.52
CA ALA A 75 -19.10 -25.90 2.60
C ALA A 75 -19.69 -25.81 4.02
N ARG A 76 -18.87 -26.10 5.05
CA ARG A 76 -19.25 -25.91 6.45
C ARG A 76 -19.38 -24.43 6.82
N ALA A 77 -18.42 -23.60 6.40
CA ALA A 77 -18.43 -22.16 6.65
C ALA A 77 -19.63 -21.48 5.98
N GLY A 78 -19.94 -21.80 4.72
CA GLY A 78 -21.11 -21.26 4.00
C GLY A 78 -22.41 -21.48 4.77
N LYS A 79 -22.65 -22.70 5.26
CA LYS A 79 -23.83 -23.02 6.08
C LYS A 79 -23.84 -22.32 7.43
N ARG A 80 -22.73 -22.37 8.17
CA ARG A 80 -22.62 -21.82 9.53
C ARG A 80 -22.69 -20.29 9.55
N CYS A 81 -21.98 -19.66 8.61
CA CYS A 81 -21.83 -18.21 8.52
C CYS A 81 -22.90 -17.55 7.64
N LYS A 82 -23.78 -18.34 7.00
CA LYS A 82 -24.81 -17.87 6.07
C LYS A 82 -24.21 -17.05 4.92
N VAL A 83 -23.11 -17.55 4.35
CA VAL A 83 -22.43 -16.93 3.22
C VAL A 83 -22.80 -17.69 1.97
N GLU A 84 -23.16 -16.96 0.92
CA GLU A 84 -23.43 -17.58 -0.37
C GLU A 84 -22.11 -17.97 -1.03
N VAL A 85 -21.94 -19.26 -1.34
CA VAL A 85 -20.75 -19.76 -2.05
C VAL A 85 -21.06 -19.84 -3.53
N ARG A 86 -20.30 -19.13 -4.35
CA ARG A 86 -20.39 -19.13 -5.81
C ARG A 86 -19.08 -19.56 -6.43
N THR A 87 -19.12 -20.05 -7.66
CA THR A 87 -17.92 -20.31 -8.47
C THR A 87 -17.77 -19.21 -9.51
N LEU A 88 -16.54 -18.74 -9.74
CA LEU A 88 -16.26 -17.79 -10.81
C LEU A 88 -16.67 -18.39 -12.17
N PRO A 89 -17.24 -17.59 -13.08
CA PRO A 89 -17.81 -18.10 -14.32
C PRO A 89 -16.77 -18.66 -15.30
N ARG A 90 -15.50 -18.31 -15.12
CA ARG A 90 -14.39 -18.73 -15.98
C ARG A 90 -13.07 -18.76 -15.21
N ARG A 91 -12.11 -19.52 -15.73
CA ARG A 91 -10.71 -19.41 -15.31
C ARG A 91 -10.18 -18.01 -15.65
N ILE A 92 -9.44 -17.42 -14.72
CA ILE A 92 -8.76 -16.13 -14.90
C ILE A 92 -7.26 -16.43 -14.98
N GLU A 93 -6.70 -16.32 -16.17
CA GLU A 93 -5.27 -16.55 -16.39
C GLU A 93 -4.47 -15.25 -16.24
N ARG A 94 -5.12 -14.12 -16.52
CA ARG A 94 -4.52 -12.79 -16.49
C ARG A 94 -5.43 -11.81 -15.74
N LEU A 95 -4.81 -10.95 -14.92
CA LEU A 95 -5.49 -9.80 -14.33
C LEU A 95 -6.24 -9.01 -15.42
N GLY A 96 -7.47 -8.57 -15.11
CA GLY A 96 -8.35 -7.84 -16.02
C GLY A 96 -9.16 -8.68 -17.02
N GLU A 97 -9.04 -10.02 -17.03
CA GLU A 97 -9.83 -10.87 -17.96
C GLU A 97 -11.32 -10.99 -17.61
N LEU A 98 -11.67 -10.75 -16.35
CA LEU A 98 -13.05 -10.72 -15.88
C LEU A 98 -13.38 -9.30 -15.45
N ASP A 99 -14.39 -8.70 -16.07
CA ASP A 99 -14.97 -7.45 -15.60
C ASP A 99 -15.80 -7.71 -14.34
N PRO A 100 -15.43 -7.15 -13.17
CA PRO A 100 -16.17 -7.34 -11.94
C PRO A 100 -17.63 -6.91 -12.01
N LEU A 101 -17.97 -5.93 -12.86
CA LEU A 101 -19.33 -5.41 -13.00
C LEU A 101 -20.28 -6.40 -13.69
N THR A 102 -19.73 -7.43 -14.36
CA THR A 102 -20.53 -8.51 -14.96
C THR A 102 -20.94 -9.59 -13.96
N LEU A 103 -20.37 -9.57 -12.75
CA LEU A 103 -20.73 -10.51 -11.71
C LEU A 103 -22.10 -10.15 -11.11
N PRO A 104 -22.93 -11.15 -10.79
CA PRO A 104 -24.26 -10.93 -10.21
C PRO A 104 -24.22 -10.31 -8.80
N ALA A 105 -23.10 -10.42 -8.10
CA ALA A 105 -22.86 -9.81 -6.80
C ALA A 105 -21.35 -9.65 -6.58
N GLN A 106 -20.95 -8.60 -5.86
CA GLN A 106 -19.57 -8.46 -5.39
C GLN A 106 -19.33 -9.35 -4.16
N GLY A 107 -18.11 -9.87 -3.99
CA GLY A 107 -17.81 -10.80 -2.91
C GLY A 107 -16.32 -10.99 -2.62
N LEU A 108 -16.04 -11.75 -1.56
CA LEU A 108 -14.69 -12.17 -1.18
C LEU A 108 -14.22 -13.28 -2.13
N LEU A 109 -12.95 -13.24 -2.51
CA LEU A 109 -12.28 -14.30 -3.26
C LEU A 109 -11.63 -15.28 -2.29
N TYR A 110 -11.85 -16.56 -2.52
CA TYR A 110 -11.33 -17.62 -1.67
C TYR A 110 -9.80 -17.62 -1.63
N LEU A 111 -9.25 -17.82 -0.43
CA LEU A 111 -7.84 -18.10 -0.17
C LEU A 111 -7.73 -19.36 0.71
N PRO A 112 -6.80 -20.28 0.42
CA PRO A 112 -6.73 -21.57 1.11
C PRO A 112 -6.13 -21.52 2.52
N HIS A 113 -5.29 -20.54 2.84
CA HIS A 113 -4.58 -20.46 4.12
C HIS A 113 -5.06 -19.28 4.98
N PRO A 114 -4.86 -19.32 6.31
CA PRO A 114 -5.00 -18.14 7.15
C PRO A 114 -4.10 -17.00 6.69
N TYR A 115 -4.56 -15.77 6.86
CA TYR A 115 -3.80 -14.58 6.50
C TYR A 115 -4.05 -13.46 7.51
N VAL A 116 -3.13 -12.51 7.57
CA VAL A 116 -3.26 -11.34 8.46
C VAL A 116 -3.73 -10.15 7.64
N VAL A 117 -4.75 -9.44 8.13
CA VAL A 117 -5.29 -8.23 7.50
C VAL A 117 -4.54 -6.97 7.95
N PRO A 118 -4.64 -5.85 7.23
CA PRO A 118 -4.06 -4.59 7.68
C PRO A 118 -4.64 -4.11 9.01
N GLY A 119 -5.96 -4.10 9.21
CA GLY A 119 -6.57 -3.70 10.49
C GLY A 119 -7.93 -3.02 10.34
N GLY A 120 -8.55 -2.67 11.46
CA GLY A 120 -9.88 -2.05 11.48
C GLY A 120 -10.96 -2.85 10.73
N ALA A 121 -11.61 -2.20 9.76
CA ALA A 121 -12.70 -2.79 8.95
C ALA A 121 -12.21 -3.65 7.78
N PHE A 122 -10.90 -3.78 7.56
CA PHE A 122 -10.36 -4.60 6.48
C PHE A 122 -10.41 -6.09 6.87
N ASN A 123 -11.08 -6.89 6.06
CA ASN A 123 -11.19 -8.34 6.23
C ASN A 123 -10.45 -9.12 5.14
N GLU A 124 -9.85 -8.39 4.20
CA GLU A 124 -9.18 -8.90 3.02
C GLU A 124 -7.67 -8.98 3.23
N MET A 125 -7.02 -9.92 2.56
CA MET A 125 -5.58 -9.91 2.39
C MET A 125 -5.24 -8.84 1.34
N TYR A 126 -4.45 -7.84 1.72
CA TYR A 126 -3.98 -6.78 0.82
C TYR A 126 -2.62 -7.10 0.23
N GLY A 127 -2.38 -6.72 -1.02
CA GLY A 127 -1.20 -7.09 -1.79
C GLY A 127 0.12 -6.65 -1.15
N TRP A 128 0.36 -5.34 -1.03
CA TRP A 128 1.65 -4.83 -0.54
C TRP A 128 1.79 -4.79 0.98
N ASP A 129 0.69 -4.59 1.74
CA ASP A 129 0.65 -4.67 3.19
C ASP A 129 1.20 -6.00 3.69
N SER A 130 0.86 -7.07 2.96
CA SER A 130 1.30 -8.43 3.26
C SER A 130 2.81 -8.58 3.32
N TYR A 131 3.60 -7.79 2.58
CA TYR A 131 5.05 -7.83 2.69
C TYR A 131 5.55 -7.35 4.05
N PHE A 132 5.03 -6.21 4.52
CA PHE A 132 5.40 -5.66 5.82
C PHE A 132 4.91 -6.53 6.98
N ILE A 133 3.76 -7.20 6.79
CA ILE A 133 3.27 -8.18 7.75
C ILE A 133 4.14 -9.44 7.76
N VAL A 134 4.50 -10.00 6.59
CA VAL A 134 5.41 -11.16 6.48
C VAL A 134 6.76 -10.87 7.15
N LEU A 135 7.30 -9.66 6.97
CA LEU A 135 8.48 -9.20 7.70
C LEU A 135 8.29 -9.26 9.23
N GLY A 136 7.15 -8.76 9.72
CA GLY A 136 6.78 -8.79 11.13
C GLY A 136 6.65 -10.20 11.70
N LEU A 137 5.91 -11.06 11.00
CA LEU A 137 5.69 -12.45 11.38
C LEU A 137 7.01 -13.23 11.41
N ALA A 138 7.89 -13.03 10.42
CA ALA A 138 9.23 -13.60 10.42
C ALA A 138 10.05 -13.11 11.61
N ALA A 139 9.97 -11.81 11.93
CA ALA A 139 10.66 -11.23 13.08
C ALA A 139 10.15 -11.74 14.44
N ASP A 140 8.87 -12.06 14.52
CA ASP A 140 8.20 -12.62 15.69
C ASP A 140 8.22 -14.16 15.73
N ARG A 141 9.00 -14.81 14.85
CA ARG A 141 9.13 -16.28 14.76
C ARG A 141 7.82 -17.02 14.44
N ARG A 142 6.87 -16.36 13.78
CA ARG A 142 5.62 -16.93 13.25
C ARG A 142 5.79 -17.37 11.78
N GLY A 143 6.86 -18.13 11.49
CA GLY A 143 7.27 -18.45 10.12
C GLY A 143 6.26 -19.26 9.30
N ALA A 144 5.46 -20.13 9.93
CA ALA A 144 4.40 -20.87 9.25
C ALA A 144 3.33 -19.93 8.69
N LEU A 145 2.83 -19.00 9.50
CA LEU A 145 1.84 -18.00 9.05
C LEU A 145 2.43 -17.04 8.02
N ALA A 146 3.72 -16.68 8.15
CA ALA A 146 4.41 -15.89 7.14
C ALA A 146 4.41 -16.61 5.78
N ARG A 147 4.69 -17.92 5.76
CA ARG A 147 4.62 -18.73 4.55
C ARG A 147 3.19 -18.87 4.01
N ASP A 148 2.20 -19.09 4.88
CA ASP A 148 0.78 -19.19 4.50
C ASP A 148 0.31 -17.95 3.72
N MET A 149 0.73 -16.75 4.13
CA MET A 149 0.46 -15.52 3.39
C MET A 149 1.13 -15.51 2.00
N VAL A 150 2.37 -16.00 1.87
CA VAL A 150 3.01 -16.12 0.54
C VAL A 150 2.30 -17.15 -0.33
N ASP A 151 1.88 -18.28 0.26
CA ASP A 151 1.14 -19.33 -0.45
C ASP A 151 -0.23 -18.82 -0.94
N ASN A 152 -0.90 -17.96 -0.16
CA ASN A 152 -2.11 -17.25 -0.62
C ASN A 152 -1.83 -16.29 -1.78
N ALA A 153 -0.74 -15.49 -1.73
CA ALA A 153 -0.39 -14.61 -2.84
C ALA A 153 -0.07 -15.40 -4.11
N LEU A 154 0.60 -16.55 -4.00
CA LEU A 154 0.84 -17.48 -5.11
C LEU A 154 -0.47 -18.08 -5.65
N PHE A 155 -1.42 -18.40 -4.76
CA PHE A 155 -2.75 -18.86 -5.13
C PHE A 155 -3.53 -17.80 -5.92
N GLU A 156 -3.46 -16.52 -5.52
CA GLU A 156 -4.05 -15.42 -6.30
C GLU A 156 -3.45 -15.33 -7.69
N VAL A 157 -2.13 -15.44 -7.80
CA VAL A 157 -1.48 -15.49 -9.11
C VAL A 157 -1.99 -16.66 -9.93
N GLU A 158 -2.11 -17.84 -9.32
CA GLU A 158 -2.57 -19.05 -10.02
C GLU A 158 -3.99 -18.90 -10.57
N HIS A 159 -4.92 -18.40 -9.73
CA HIS A 159 -6.36 -18.47 -9.98
C HIS A 159 -7.04 -17.14 -10.37
N TYR A 160 -6.42 -16.01 -10.04
CA TYR A 160 -6.92 -14.66 -10.28
C TYR A 160 -6.00 -13.82 -11.18
N GLY A 161 -4.86 -14.39 -11.59
CA GLY A 161 -3.99 -13.86 -12.63
C GLY A 161 -2.92 -12.87 -12.16
N SER A 162 -2.91 -12.51 -10.88
CA SER A 162 -1.93 -11.65 -10.22
C SER A 162 -2.15 -11.68 -8.70
N VAL A 163 -1.18 -11.21 -7.93
CA VAL A 163 -1.47 -10.65 -6.59
C VAL A 163 -2.40 -9.45 -6.77
N LEU A 164 -3.54 -9.45 -6.10
CA LEU A 164 -4.57 -8.42 -6.20
C LEU A 164 -4.28 -7.27 -5.24
N ASN A 165 -4.97 -6.14 -5.43
CA ASN A 165 -5.01 -5.07 -4.43
C ASN A 165 -5.51 -5.64 -3.09
N ALA A 166 -6.65 -6.31 -3.12
CA ALA A 166 -7.08 -7.22 -2.08
C ALA A 166 -7.94 -8.35 -2.67
N ASN A 167 -8.19 -9.42 -1.92
CA ASN A 167 -8.94 -10.59 -2.40
C ASN A 167 -10.47 -10.37 -2.48
N ARG A 168 -10.94 -9.35 -3.20
CA ARG A 168 -12.36 -9.11 -3.53
C ARG A 168 -12.55 -9.03 -5.04
N THR A 169 -13.77 -9.36 -5.49
CA THR A 169 -14.10 -9.38 -6.92
C THR A 169 -13.87 -8.04 -7.63
N TYR A 170 -14.16 -6.91 -6.98
CA TYR A 170 -13.95 -5.57 -7.54
C TYR A 170 -12.46 -5.16 -7.69
N TYR A 171 -11.53 -5.98 -7.20
CA TYR A 171 -10.10 -5.83 -7.42
C TYR A 171 -9.54 -6.74 -8.53
N LEU A 172 -10.36 -7.53 -9.23
CA LEU A 172 -9.89 -8.41 -10.32
C LEU A 172 -9.30 -7.68 -11.55
N THR A 173 -9.29 -6.35 -11.55
CA THR A 173 -8.62 -5.51 -12.55
C THR A 173 -7.38 -4.78 -12.02
N ARG A 174 -7.11 -4.84 -10.70
CA ARG A 174 -6.15 -3.97 -10.01
C ARG A 174 -5.21 -4.75 -9.10
N SER A 175 -3.91 -4.55 -9.28
CA SER A 175 -2.88 -5.07 -8.38
C SER A 175 -2.52 -4.06 -7.28
N GLN A 176 -1.33 -4.21 -6.70
CA GLN A 176 -0.69 -3.30 -5.76
C GLN A 176 0.84 -3.37 -5.94
N PRO A 177 1.65 -2.51 -5.28
CA PRO A 177 3.11 -2.52 -5.44
C PRO A 177 3.72 -3.92 -5.32
N PRO A 178 4.54 -4.38 -6.29
CA PRO A 178 4.86 -5.81 -6.42
C PRO A 178 5.97 -6.27 -5.47
N PHE A 179 5.58 -6.85 -4.33
CA PHE A 179 6.51 -7.40 -3.33
C PHE A 179 6.57 -8.94 -3.27
N LEU A 180 5.88 -9.67 -4.14
CA LEU A 180 5.78 -11.14 -4.04
C LEU A 180 7.15 -11.85 -3.95
N THR A 181 8.16 -11.50 -4.75
CA THR A 181 9.49 -12.14 -4.61
C THR A 181 10.20 -11.76 -3.31
N ALA A 182 10.04 -10.53 -2.83
CA ALA A 182 10.58 -10.11 -1.55
C ALA A 182 9.90 -10.86 -0.38
N MET A 183 8.59 -11.09 -0.47
CA MET A 183 7.85 -11.95 0.45
C MET A 183 8.36 -13.39 0.41
N MET A 184 8.56 -13.96 -0.78
CA MET A 184 9.12 -15.31 -0.94
C MET A 184 10.52 -15.41 -0.32
N ALA A 185 11.37 -14.42 -0.56
CA ALA A 185 12.72 -14.36 0.00
C ALA A 185 12.71 -14.26 1.53
N GLU A 186 11.76 -13.51 2.11
CA GLU A 186 11.61 -13.43 3.57
C GLU A 186 11.07 -14.74 4.16
N ALA A 187 10.03 -15.35 3.56
CA ALA A 187 9.50 -16.64 4.00
C ALA A 187 10.57 -17.75 3.98
N MET A 188 11.44 -17.77 2.97
CA MET A 188 12.56 -18.72 2.89
C MET A 188 13.57 -18.57 4.03
N ARG A 189 13.70 -17.38 4.62
CA ARG A 189 14.61 -17.07 5.74
C ARG A 189 13.90 -17.16 7.10
N ALA A 190 12.57 -17.10 7.12
CA ALA A 190 11.78 -17.07 8.33
C ALA A 190 11.92 -18.38 9.15
N PRO A 191 12.31 -18.30 10.43
CA PRO A 191 12.37 -19.47 11.30
C PRO A 191 11.00 -20.16 11.41
N GLY A 192 10.96 -21.47 11.18
CA GLY A 192 9.74 -22.29 11.28
C GLY A 192 8.83 -22.29 10.05
N ALA A 193 9.19 -21.60 8.96
CA ALA A 193 8.43 -21.63 7.70
C ALA A 193 8.56 -22.96 6.94
N PHE A 194 9.69 -23.64 7.09
CA PHE A 194 10.01 -24.91 6.43
C PHE A 194 10.66 -25.84 7.44
N ARG A 195 10.37 -27.15 7.34
CA ARG A 195 10.98 -28.15 8.22
C ARG A 195 12.46 -28.34 7.92
N ASP A 196 12.82 -28.31 6.64
CA ASP A 196 14.19 -28.53 6.18
C ASP A 196 14.46 -27.82 4.83
N ALA A 197 15.72 -27.94 4.37
CA ALA A 197 16.16 -27.33 3.12
C ALA A 197 15.54 -27.97 1.87
N ALA A 198 15.17 -29.26 1.92
CA ALA A 198 14.59 -29.96 0.80
C ALA A 198 13.14 -29.51 0.55
N GLU A 199 12.35 -29.36 1.62
CA GLU A 199 11.00 -28.79 1.56
C GLU A 199 11.03 -27.37 0.99
N ARG A 200 11.95 -26.53 1.49
CA ARG A 200 12.11 -25.15 1.00
C ARG A 200 12.49 -25.10 -0.48
N ARG A 201 13.39 -25.98 -0.94
CA ARG A 201 13.76 -26.05 -2.36
C ARG A 201 12.60 -26.54 -3.24
N ALA A 202 11.85 -27.54 -2.78
CA ALA A 202 10.68 -28.05 -3.50
C ALA A 202 9.56 -27.00 -3.56
N TRP A 203 9.34 -26.23 -2.49
CA TRP A 203 8.43 -25.10 -2.48
C TRP A 203 8.86 -24.03 -3.49
N LEU A 204 10.14 -23.62 -3.47
CA LEU A 204 10.66 -22.62 -4.40
C LEU A 204 10.48 -23.05 -5.86
N ALA A 205 10.71 -24.33 -6.17
CA ALA A 205 10.51 -24.86 -7.52
C ALA A 205 9.06 -24.75 -8.02
N ARG A 206 8.07 -24.89 -7.13
CA ARG A 206 6.64 -24.69 -7.46
C ARG A 206 6.25 -23.21 -7.53
N ALA A 207 6.79 -22.41 -6.62
CA ALA A 207 6.46 -20.98 -6.53
C ALA A 207 7.10 -20.14 -7.65
N TYR A 208 8.28 -20.52 -8.13
CA TYR A 208 9.03 -19.80 -9.16
C TYR A 208 8.22 -19.45 -10.41
N PRO A 209 7.57 -20.40 -11.12
CA PRO A 209 6.80 -20.07 -12.32
C PRO A 209 5.62 -19.11 -12.05
N LEU A 210 5.04 -19.15 -10.85
CA LEU A 210 3.99 -18.21 -10.45
C LEU A 210 4.57 -16.81 -10.23
N ALA A 211 5.74 -16.68 -9.58
CA ALA A 211 6.42 -15.39 -9.46
C ALA A 211 6.77 -14.79 -10.83
N VAL A 212 7.22 -15.61 -11.78
CA VAL A 212 7.46 -15.17 -13.18
C VAL A 212 6.16 -14.71 -13.86
N ARG A 213 5.05 -15.43 -13.68
CA ARG A 213 3.73 -15.04 -14.20
C ARG A 213 3.25 -13.72 -13.59
N ASN A 214 3.44 -13.52 -12.28
CA ASN A 214 3.08 -12.29 -11.60
C ASN A 214 3.93 -11.10 -12.09
N TYR A 215 5.22 -11.29 -12.32
CA TYR A 215 6.08 -10.26 -12.91
C TYR A 215 5.58 -9.82 -14.30
N ALA A 216 5.11 -10.77 -15.11
CA ALA A 216 4.73 -10.51 -16.50
C ALA A 216 3.62 -9.46 -16.65
N ILE A 217 2.76 -9.25 -15.64
CA ILE A 217 1.71 -8.23 -15.68
C ILE A 217 2.31 -6.82 -15.86
N TRP A 218 3.43 -6.54 -15.19
CA TRP A 218 4.08 -5.22 -15.16
C TRP A 218 4.89 -4.91 -16.42
N THR A 219 4.97 -5.87 -17.34
CA THR A 219 5.65 -5.73 -18.63
C THR A 219 4.68 -5.73 -19.82
N ARG A 220 3.37 -5.82 -19.54
CA ARG A 220 2.32 -5.70 -20.56
C ARG A 220 2.29 -4.29 -21.16
N PRO A 221 1.79 -4.14 -22.40
CA PRO A 221 1.71 -2.83 -23.06
C PRO A 221 1.02 -1.75 -22.23
N GLU A 222 -0.01 -2.09 -21.46
CA GLU A 222 -0.78 -1.17 -20.64
C GLU A 222 0.08 -0.54 -19.53
N HIS A 223 0.92 -1.35 -18.89
CA HIS A 223 1.86 -0.93 -17.84
C HIS A 223 3.16 -0.34 -18.38
N GLN A 224 3.38 -0.27 -19.70
CA GLN A 224 4.57 0.38 -20.25
C GLN A 224 4.47 1.91 -20.11
N ALA A 225 5.52 2.53 -19.58
CA ALA A 225 5.63 3.98 -19.49
C ALA A 225 6.22 4.56 -20.79
N GLY A 226 5.41 4.63 -21.84
CA GLY A 226 5.83 5.08 -23.17
C GLY A 226 6.95 4.22 -23.75
N ASP A 227 7.96 4.85 -24.36
CA ASP A 227 9.14 4.20 -24.95
C ASP A 227 10.35 4.13 -24.00
N THR A 228 10.16 4.46 -22.72
CA THR A 228 11.26 4.56 -21.73
C THR A 228 11.89 3.21 -21.37
N GLY A 229 11.19 2.10 -21.64
CA GLY A 229 11.55 0.77 -21.14
C GLY A 229 11.25 0.57 -19.64
N LEU A 230 10.56 1.51 -19.00
CA LEU A 230 10.09 1.45 -17.62
C LEU A 230 8.60 1.12 -17.56
N ALA A 231 8.13 0.79 -16.36
CA ALA A 231 6.72 0.53 -16.08
C ALA A 231 6.04 1.73 -15.39
N ARG A 232 4.71 1.78 -15.50
CA ARG A 232 3.78 2.66 -14.79
C ARG A 232 2.72 1.83 -14.06
N TYR A 233 2.07 2.42 -13.08
CA TYR A 233 0.83 1.86 -12.53
C TYR A 233 -0.31 2.05 -13.54
N PHE A 234 -1.14 1.01 -13.68
CA PHE A 234 -2.25 0.97 -14.62
C PHE A 234 -3.27 -0.12 -14.20
N ASP A 235 -4.36 0.30 -13.55
CA ASP A 235 -5.54 -0.57 -13.36
C ASP A 235 -6.22 -0.81 -14.72
N LEU A 236 -6.62 -2.05 -14.97
CA LEU A 236 -7.24 -2.48 -16.24
C LEU A 236 -8.74 -2.17 -16.34
N GLY A 237 -9.35 -1.67 -15.26
CA GLY A 237 -10.75 -1.22 -15.20
C GLY A 237 -10.97 0.20 -15.73
N SER A 238 -12.23 0.62 -15.80
CA SER A 238 -12.64 1.93 -16.33
C SER A 238 -13.66 2.64 -15.46
N GLY A 239 -13.73 3.98 -15.54
CA GLY A 239 -14.66 4.80 -14.77
C GLY A 239 -14.34 4.80 -13.26
N PRO A 240 -15.27 5.24 -12.40
CA PRO A 240 -15.05 5.21 -10.96
C PRO A 240 -14.85 3.78 -10.45
N VAL A 241 -14.14 3.61 -9.34
CA VAL A 241 -13.86 2.29 -8.79
C VAL A 241 -15.12 1.67 -8.13
N PRO A 242 -15.35 0.35 -8.24
CA PRO A 242 -16.60 -0.25 -7.77
C PRO A 242 -16.73 -0.30 -6.24
N GLU A 243 -15.63 -0.20 -5.49
CA GLU A 243 -15.66 -0.19 -4.02
C GLU A 243 -16.10 1.14 -3.41
N MET A 244 -16.32 2.18 -4.22
CA MET A 244 -16.80 3.48 -3.72
C MET A 244 -18.30 3.41 -3.46
N LEU A 245 -18.70 3.73 -2.23
CA LEU A 245 -20.09 3.69 -1.78
C LEU A 245 -20.94 4.86 -2.28
N GLY A 246 -20.30 5.92 -2.78
CA GLY A 246 -20.97 7.11 -3.26
C GLY A 246 -20.02 8.06 -3.98
N ALA A 247 -20.58 9.15 -4.50
CA ALA A 247 -19.86 10.11 -5.33
C ALA A 247 -19.23 11.26 -4.53
N GLU A 248 -19.32 11.27 -3.20
CA GLU A 248 -18.89 12.38 -2.33
C GLU A 248 -17.43 12.75 -2.55
N TYR A 249 -16.56 11.75 -2.64
CA TYR A 249 -15.14 11.96 -2.94
C TYR A 249 -14.94 12.70 -4.27
N TYR A 250 -15.57 12.20 -5.35
CA TYR A 250 -15.43 12.78 -6.68
C TYR A 250 -16.05 14.18 -6.76
N ARG A 251 -17.18 14.43 -6.07
CA ARG A 251 -17.73 15.79 -5.92
C ARG A 251 -16.76 16.72 -5.20
N GLY A 252 -16.09 16.24 -4.14
CA GLY A 252 -15.03 16.97 -3.45
C GLY A 252 -13.86 17.32 -4.35
N VAL A 253 -13.42 16.38 -5.21
CA VAL A 253 -12.36 16.62 -6.19
C VAL A 253 -12.80 17.68 -7.22
N ILE A 254 -14.01 17.58 -7.78
CA ILE A 254 -14.53 18.56 -8.75
C ILE A 254 -14.58 19.95 -8.11
N ALA A 255 -15.16 20.07 -6.91
CA ALA A 255 -15.24 21.33 -6.19
C ALA A 255 -13.85 21.92 -5.89
N TRP A 256 -12.87 21.08 -5.54
CA TRP A 256 -11.51 21.52 -5.32
C TRP A 256 -10.87 22.03 -6.62
N LEU A 257 -11.02 21.32 -7.75
CA LEU A 257 -10.48 21.75 -9.05
C LEU A 257 -11.10 23.06 -9.52
N LEU A 258 -12.41 23.25 -9.35
CA LEU A 258 -13.10 24.50 -9.66
C LEU A 258 -12.59 25.68 -8.80
N ALA A 259 -12.24 25.42 -7.55
CA ALA A 259 -11.63 26.43 -6.67
C ALA A 259 -10.15 26.70 -6.99
N HIS A 260 -9.46 25.79 -7.71
CA HIS A 260 -8.04 25.87 -8.03
C HIS A 260 -7.78 25.68 -9.53
N PRO A 261 -8.33 26.55 -10.41
CA PRO A 261 -8.28 26.35 -11.86
C PRO A 261 -6.85 26.34 -12.44
N SER A 262 -5.87 26.93 -11.76
CA SER A 262 -4.46 26.87 -12.16
C SER A 262 -3.80 25.50 -11.92
N GLU A 263 -4.42 24.63 -11.13
CA GLU A 263 -3.94 23.28 -10.84
C GLU A 263 -4.69 22.20 -11.63
N ASP A 264 -5.70 22.55 -12.41
CA ASP A 264 -6.42 21.60 -13.26
C ASP A 264 -5.66 21.34 -14.59
N PRO A 265 -5.11 20.13 -14.81
CA PRO A 265 -4.43 19.78 -16.06
C PRO A 265 -5.40 19.36 -17.18
N GLY A 266 -6.72 19.51 -17.00
CA GLY A 266 -7.76 19.05 -17.93
C GLY A 266 -8.56 17.86 -17.39
N TYR A 267 -8.73 17.78 -16.07
CA TYR A 267 -9.55 16.79 -15.40
C TYR A 267 -11.04 17.12 -15.43
N LEU A 268 -11.42 18.38 -15.66
CA LEU A 268 -12.83 18.76 -15.76
C LEU A 268 -13.33 18.67 -17.20
N VAL A 269 -14.53 18.10 -17.36
CA VAL A 269 -15.30 18.15 -18.60
C VAL A 269 -16.70 18.68 -18.31
N ASP A 270 -17.26 19.44 -19.26
CA ASP A 270 -18.64 19.88 -19.17
C ASP A 270 -19.57 18.66 -19.10
N GLY A 271 -20.56 18.71 -18.23
CA GLY A 271 -21.58 17.68 -18.11
C GLY A 271 -22.73 18.14 -17.22
N SER A 272 -23.98 17.92 -17.62
CA SER A 272 -25.13 18.21 -16.74
C SER A 272 -25.29 17.16 -15.63
N GLU A 273 -26.01 17.51 -14.55
CA GLU A 273 -26.34 16.58 -13.46
C GLU A 273 -27.24 15.43 -13.97
N HIS A 274 -28.16 15.75 -14.88
CA HIS A 274 -29.13 14.82 -15.48
C HIS A 274 -28.98 14.81 -17.00
N PRO A 275 -27.94 14.14 -17.53
CA PRO A 275 -27.67 14.13 -18.96
C PRO A 275 -28.77 13.42 -19.73
N ASP A 276 -29.15 14.00 -20.87
CA ASP A 276 -30.01 13.32 -21.82
C ASP A 276 -29.26 12.18 -22.54
N ALA A 277 -29.95 11.44 -23.42
CA ALA A 277 -29.35 10.29 -24.10
C ALA A 277 -28.13 10.65 -24.98
N ALA A 278 -28.13 11.85 -25.59
CA ALA A 278 -27.03 12.29 -26.44
C ALA A 278 -25.81 12.69 -25.59
N GLU A 279 -26.05 13.40 -24.50
CA GLU A 279 -25.01 13.76 -23.55
C GLU A 279 -24.44 12.53 -22.83
N ALA A 280 -25.28 11.57 -22.41
CA ALA A 280 -24.83 10.32 -21.80
C ALA A 280 -23.92 9.51 -22.73
N ALA A 281 -24.23 9.46 -24.04
CA ALA A 281 -23.39 8.81 -25.03
C ALA A 281 -22.01 9.49 -25.18
N ARG A 282 -21.96 10.83 -25.10
CA ARG A 282 -20.69 11.58 -25.08
C ARG A 282 -19.91 11.33 -23.78
N LEU A 283 -20.59 11.40 -22.62
CA LEU A 283 -19.97 11.22 -21.30
C LEU A 283 -19.38 9.83 -21.11
N LYS A 284 -19.97 8.79 -21.71
CA LYS A 284 -19.41 7.44 -21.72
C LYS A 284 -17.95 7.37 -22.20
N THR A 285 -17.56 8.28 -23.10
CA THR A 285 -16.17 8.37 -23.61
C THR A 285 -15.37 9.47 -22.93
N ALA A 286 -15.97 10.65 -22.70
CA ALA A 286 -15.27 11.81 -22.15
C ALA A 286 -15.06 11.75 -20.63
N SER A 287 -15.90 10.99 -19.91
CA SER A 287 -15.95 10.90 -18.45
C SER A 287 -16.12 9.42 -18.04
N CYS A 288 -17.33 9.00 -17.70
CA CYS A 288 -17.68 7.64 -17.34
C CYS A 288 -19.12 7.32 -17.77
N ASP A 289 -19.49 6.03 -17.74
CA ASP A 289 -20.84 5.59 -18.10
C ASP A 289 -21.83 5.83 -16.95
N VAL A 290 -22.57 6.94 -17.04
CA VAL A 290 -23.58 7.36 -16.06
C VAL A 290 -24.79 6.43 -15.99
N ALA A 291 -25.01 5.58 -17.00
CA ALA A 291 -26.13 4.64 -17.03
C ALA A 291 -25.81 3.32 -16.30
N VAL A 292 -24.51 3.02 -16.10
CA VAL A 292 -24.05 1.76 -15.50
C VAL A 292 -23.50 1.97 -14.07
N SER A 293 -23.08 3.18 -13.72
CA SER A 293 -22.50 3.48 -12.41
C SER A 293 -23.21 4.64 -11.72
N GLU A 294 -23.83 4.36 -10.56
CA GLU A 294 -24.45 5.37 -9.71
C GLU A 294 -23.42 6.39 -9.19
N VAL A 295 -22.21 5.92 -8.89
CA VAL A 295 -21.08 6.77 -8.50
C VAL A 295 -20.72 7.72 -9.64
N CYS A 296 -20.68 7.24 -10.88
CA CYS A 296 -20.45 8.08 -12.05
C CYS A 296 -21.56 9.10 -12.24
N ALA A 297 -22.82 8.67 -12.14
CA ALA A 297 -23.98 9.55 -12.27
C ALA A 297 -23.93 10.71 -11.26
N GLY A 298 -23.62 10.40 -10.00
CA GLY A 298 -23.50 11.38 -8.91
C GLY A 298 -22.19 12.17 -8.87
N ALA A 299 -21.16 11.79 -9.64
CA ALA A 299 -19.87 12.48 -9.71
C ALA A 299 -19.97 13.73 -10.60
N TRP A 300 -20.70 14.72 -10.10
CA TRP A 300 -21.00 15.98 -10.75
C TRP A 300 -21.01 17.14 -9.74
N ALA A 301 -20.51 18.30 -10.14
CA ALA A 301 -20.71 19.56 -9.42
C ALA A 301 -20.61 20.74 -10.39
N ASP A 302 -21.50 21.73 -10.23
CA ASP A 302 -21.48 23.02 -10.94
C ASP A 302 -21.29 22.91 -12.47
N GLY A 303 -21.98 21.96 -13.11
CA GLY A 303 -21.92 21.75 -14.57
C GLY A 303 -20.71 20.97 -15.06
N HIS A 304 -19.89 20.43 -14.15
CA HIS A 304 -18.66 19.73 -14.47
C HIS A 304 -18.68 18.29 -13.94
N ARG A 305 -17.94 17.43 -14.64
CA ARG A 305 -17.65 16.04 -14.29
C ARG A 305 -16.16 15.79 -14.44
N LEU A 306 -15.67 14.71 -13.84
CA LEU A 306 -14.27 14.29 -14.01
C LEU A 306 -14.08 13.59 -15.35
N SER A 307 -12.95 13.83 -16.00
CA SER A 307 -12.61 13.25 -17.29
C SER A 307 -12.30 11.75 -17.18
N ALA A 308 -12.41 11.03 -18.30
CA ALA A 308 -12.02 9.63 -18.37
C ALA A 308 -10.54 9.42 -18.01
N ASP A 309 -9.69 10.40 -18.30
CA ASP A 309 -8.27 10.37 -17.96
C ASP A 309 -8.04 10.49 -16.44
N TYR A 310 -8.81 11.35 -15.76
CA TYR A 310 -8.77 11.43 -14.29
C TYR A 310 -9.14 10.09 -13.64
N TYR A 311 -10.21 9.43 -14.10
CA TYR A 311 -10.60 8.11 -13.57
C TYR A 311 -9.51 7.05 -13.78
N ARG A 312 -8.75 7.13 -14.88
CA ARG A 312 -7.57 6.26 -15.05
C ARG A 312 -6.47 6.57 -14.05
N GLY A 313 -6.23 7.86 -13.79
CA GLY A 313 -5.27 8.32 -12.78
C GLY A 313 -5.64 7.87 -11.37
N ASP A 314 -6.90 8.07 -10.95
CA ASP A 314 -7.43 7.61 -9.65
C ASP A 314 -7.24 6.10 -9.47
N ARG A 315 -7.55 5.31 -10.49
CA ARG A 315 -7.35 3.87 -10.44
C ARG A 315 -5.87 3.46 -10.38
N ALA A 316 -5.01 4.12 -11.15
CA ALA A 316 -3.57 3.89 -11.10
C ALA A 316 -2.96 4.31 -9.75
N MET A 317 -3.46 5.38 -9.14
CA MET A 317 -3.11 5.81 -7.79
C MET A 317 -3.46 4.75 -6.73
N ARG A 318 -4.63 4.12 -6.85
CA ARG A 318 -5.03 3.01 -5.97
C ARG A 318 -4.17 1.75 -6.20
N GLU A 319 -3.74 1.50 -7.43
CA GLU A 319 -2.76 0.44 -7.72
C GLU A 319 -1.38 0.78 -7.16
N SER A 320 -1.01 2.06 -7.04
CA SER A 320 0.26 2.47 -6.44
C SER A 320 0.28 2.35 -4.92
N GLY A 321 -0.88 2.19 -4.27
CA GLY A 321 -1.04 2.21 -2.82
C GLY A 321 -0.89 3.60 -2.18
N PHE A 322 -0.84 4.68 -2.98
CA PHE A 322 -0.72 6.06 -2.49
C PHE A 322 -2.00 6.86 -2.71
N ASP A 323 -3.16 6.21 -2.61
CA ASP A 323 -4.48 6.84 -2.66
C ASP A 323 -4.77 7.56 -1.34
N THR A 324 -4.89 8.89 -1.24
CA THR A 324 -4.60 9.90 -2.25
C THR A 324 -3.38 10.74 -1.87
N ASN A 325 -2.70 11.25 -2.90
CA ASN A 325 -1.53 12.11 -2.87
C ASN A 325 -1.70 13.24 -3.90
N PHE A 326 -0.84 14.25 -3.84
CA PHE A 326 -0.76 15.34 -4.83
C PHE A 326 0.57 15.32 -5.61
N HIS A 327 1.37 14.29 -5.41
CA HIS A 327 2.64 14.09 -6.09
C HIS A 327 2.45 13.78 -7.59
N PHE A 328 1.46 12.96 -7.93
CA PHE A 328 1.09 12.65 -9.32
C PHE A 328 -0.04 13.55 -9.86
N GLY A 329 -0.01 14.83 -9.49
CA GLY A 329 -1.07 15.81 -9.77
C GLY A 329 -2.19 15.79 -8.72
N PRO A 330 -3.15 16.73 -8.77
CA PRO A 330 -4.22 16.81 -7.78
C PRO A 330 -4.96 15.49 -7.61
N TYR A 331 -5.03 15.01 -6.37
CA TYR A 331 -5.62 13.73 -6.01
C TYR A 331 -5.11 12.53 -6.84
N GLY A 332 -3.84 12.56 -7.25
CA GLY A 332 -3.18 11.52 -8.05
C GLY A 332 -3.80 11.28 -9.43
N GLY A 333 -4.56 12.24 -9.96
CA GLY A 333 -5.29 12.12 -11.23
C GLY A 333 -4.43 11.92 -12.48
N SER A 334 -3.09 12.02 -12.39
CA SER A 334 -2.16 11.73 -13.49
C SER A 334 -1.24 10.56 -13.20
N THR A 335 -1.52 9.70 -12.20
CA THR A 335 -0.59 8.61 -11.80
C THR A 335 -0.18 7.71 -12.98
N HIS A 336 -1.08 7.44 -13.92
CA HIS A 336 -0.80 6.63 -15.12
C HIS A 336 0.07 7.34 -16.17
N HIS A 337 0.42 8.61 -16.00
CA HIS A 337 1.34 9.34 -16.89
C HIS A 337 2.81 9.20 -16.47
N TYR A 338 3.09 8.55 -15.34
CA TYR A 338 4.44 8.51 -14.77
C TYR A 338 5.10 7.13 -14.84
N ALA A 339 6.35 7.11 -15.28
CA ALA A 339 7.30 6.08 -14.88
C ALA A 339 7.74 6.37 -13.44
N GLY A 340 7.20 5.61 -12.48
CA GLY A 340 7.45 5.85 -11.06
C GLY A 340 8.79 5.27 -10.57
N VAL A 341 9.54 6.02 -9.76
CA VAL A 341 10.75 5.56 -9.04
C VAL A 341 10.42 4.37 -8.16
N GLY A 342 9.31 4.44 -7.43
CA GLY A 342 8.85 3.38 -6.54
C GLY A 342 8.68 2.06 -7.30
N LEU A 343 7.74 2.02 -8.27
CA LEU A 343 7.43 0.82 -9.05
C LEU A 343 8.68 0.22 -9.72
N ASN A 344 9.48 1.05 -10.39
CA ASN A 344 10.63 0.53 -11.14
C ASN A 344 11.76 0.04 -10.23
N SER A 345 11.89 0.58 -9.02
CA SER A 345 12.77 0.00 -8.00
C SER A 345 12.27 -1.37 -7.53
N LEU A 346 10.96 -1.53 -7.33
CA LEU A 346 10.36 -2.81 -6.95
C LEU A 346 10.54 -3.86 -8.06
N LEU A 347 10.33 -3.49 -9.32
CA LEU A 347 10.55 -4.40 -10.45
C LEU A 347 12.02 -4.76 -10.65
N TYR A 348 12.95 -3.84 -10.41
CA TYR A 348 14.38 -4.15 -10.40
C TYR A 348 14.68 -5.18 -9.31
N ARG A 349 14.13 -4.98 -8.10
CA ARG A 349 14.29 -5.94 -7.01
C ARG A 349 13.67 -7.30 -7.37
N TYR A 350 12.51 -7.29 -8.02
CA TYR A 350 11.82 -8.49 -8.49
C TYR A 350 12.68 -9.28 -9.48
N GLU A 351 13.31 -8.62 -10.45
CA GLU A 351 14.23 -9.23 -11.41
C GLU A 351 15.47 -9.81 -10.73
N ARG A 352 16.03 -9.10 -9.74
CA ARG A 352 17.16 -9.59 -8.92
C ARG A 352 16.78 -10.83 -8.10
N ASP A 353 15.61 -10.84 -7.47
CA ASP A 353 15.16 -12.00 -6.70
C ASP A 353 14.87 -13.20 -7.63
N LEU A 354 14.26 -12.99 -8.81
CA LEU A 354 14.03 -14.05 -9.79
C LEU A 354 15.34 -14.63 -10.35
N HIS A 355 16.36 -13.80 -10.52
CA HIS A 355 17.72 -14.27 -10.83
C HIS A 355 18.24 -15.19 -9.71
N ASP A 356 18.19 -14.74 -8.45
CA ASP A 356 18.67 -15.51 -7.30
C ASP A 356 17.90 -16.84 -7.12
N PHE A 357 16.59 -16.84 -7.38
CA PHE A 357 15.76 -18.04 -7.34
C PHE A 357 16.14 -19.01 -8.45
N ALA A 358 16.36 -18.52 -9.67
CA ALA A 358 16.80 -19.33 -10.79
C ALA A 358 18.17 -19.99 -10.52
N GLU A 359 19.14 -19.24 -9.97
CA GLU A 359 20.45 -19.76 -9.56
C GLU A 359 20.30 -20.89 -8.52
N ARG A 360 19.47 -20.70 -7.49
CA ARG A 360 19.21 -21.73 -6.46
C ARG A 360 18.54 -22.99 -7.01
N LEU A 361 17.78 -22.87 -8.09
CA LEU A 361 17.14 -23.99 -8.77
C LEU A 361 18.05 -24.64 -9.83
N GLY A 362 19.18 -24.01 -10.19
CA GLY A 362 20.09 -24.46 -11.25
C GLY A 362 19.62 -24.07 -12.67
N MET A 363 18.71 -23.11 -12.79
CA MET A 363 18.13 -22.65 -14.04
C MET A 363 18.98 -21.53 -14.68
N LYS A 364 20.13 -21.90 -15.24
CA LYS A 364 21.16 -20.95 -15.72
C LYS A 364 20.66 -19.98 -16.80
N GLU A 365 19.85 -20.44 -17.73
CA GLU A 365 19.31 -19.60 -18.82
C GLU A 365 18.36 -18.53 -18.26
N ASP A 366 17.47 -18.92 -17.35
CA ASP A 366 16.56 -18.01 -16.68
C ASP A 366 17.33 -17.01 -15.81
N ALA A 367 18.35 -17.45 -15.08
CA ALA A 367 19.21 -16.56 -14.31
C ALA A 367 19.89 -15.51 -15.19
N ALA A 368 20.44 -15.89 -16.35
CA ALA A 368 21.03 -14.97 -17.30
C ALA A 368 20.00 -13.98 -17.89
N ARG A 369 18.79 -14.46 -18.20
CA ARG A 369 17.67 -13.62 -18.66
C ARG A 369 17.31 -12.56 -17.63
N TRP A 370 17.17 -12.94 -16.36
CA TRP A 370 16.80 -12.01 -15.29
C TRP A 370 17.91 -11.01 -14.97
N ALA A 371 19.18 -11.43 -15.06
CA ALA A 371 20.31 -10.51 -14.95
C ALA A 371 20.30 -9.45 -16.06
N ALA A 372 20.00 -9.85 -17.31
CA ALA A 372 19.86 -8.91 -18.42
C ALA A 372 18.66 -7.97 -18.26
N ALA A 373 17.52 -8.46 -17.76
CA ALA A 373 16.34 -7.65 -17.46
C ALA A 373 16.65 -6.57 -16.40
N ALA A 374 17.26 -6.97 -15.27
CA ALA A 374 17.68 -6.06 -14.22
C ALA A 374 18.67 -5.00 -14.71
N ALA A 375 19.66 -5.40 -15.53
CA ALA A 375 20.63 -4.46 -16.11
C ALA A 375 19.94 -3.43 -17.03
N LYS A 376 19.02 -3.88 -17.88
CA LYS A 376 18.24 -3.01 -18.77
C LYS A 376 17.39 -2.02 -17.98
N ARG A 377 16.69 -2.49 -16.94
CA ARG A 377 15.86 -1.62 -16.09
C ARG A 377 16.71 -0.60 -15.35
N LYS A 378 17.83 -1.02 -14.75
CA LYS A 378 18.75 -0.10 -14.07
C LYS A 378 19.22 1.01 -15.02
N ALA A 379 19.64 0.65 -16.24
CA ALA A 379 20.07 1.64 -17.24
C ALA A 379 18.94 2.63 -17.60
N ALA A 380 17.69 2.16 -17.70
CA ALA A 380 16.54 3.02 -17.94
C ALA A 380 16.23 3.92 -16.72
N MET A 381 16.34 3.40 -15.49
CA MET A 381 16.19 4.18 -14.26
C MET A 381 17.25 5.28 -14.17
N ASP A 382 18.52 4.96 -14.44
CA ASP A 382 19.61 5.94 -14.46
C ASP A 382 19.40 7.03 -15.53
N LYS A 383 18.76 6.68 -16.66
CA LYS A 383 18.48 7.62 -17.75
C LYS A 383 17.30 8.55 -17.46
N TYR A 384 16.19 8.00 -16.98
CA TYR A 384 14.92 8.73 -16.90
C TYR A 384 14.57 9.22 -15.50
N LEU A 385 15.05 8.52 -14.47
CA LEU A 385 14.63 8.75 -13.09
C LEU A 385 15.72 9.38 -12.23
N TRP A 386 17.00 9.17 -12.54
CA TRP A 386 18.10 9.80 -11.83
C TRP A 386 18.35 11.23 -12.31
N ARG A 387 18.30 12.20 -11.39
CA ARG A 387 18.59 13.61 -11.64
C ARG A 387 19.90 13.99 -10.97
N ALA A 388 21.00 13.82 -11.71
CA ALA A 388 22.34 14.12 -11.23
C ALA A 388 22.53 15.57 -10.78
N ASP A 389 21.85 16.52 -11.45
CA ASP A 389 21.83 17.94 -11.10
C ASP A 389 21.10 18.24 -9.78
N LEU A 390 20.16 17.37 -9.39
CA LEU A 390 19.40 17.49 -8.15
C LEU A 390 19.88 16.55 -7.05
N GLY A 391 20.78 15.60 -7.34
CA GLY A 391 21.24 14.59 -6.39
C GLY A 391 20.17 13.59 -5.93
N MET A 392 19.08 13.42 -6.68
CA MET A 392 17.92 12.61 -6.27
C MET A 392 17.31 11.83 -7.42
N TYR A 393 16.55 10.79 -7.09
CA TYR A 393 15.63 10.18 -8.03
C TYR A 393 14.32 11.00 -8.10
N ARG A 394 13.74 11.07 -9.29
CA ARG A 394 12.46 11.73 -9.61
C ARG A 394 11.67 10.84 -10.55
N ASP A 395 10.35 10.84 -10.40
CA ASP A 395 9.46 10.17 -11.34
C ASP A 395 9.49 10.89 -12.69
N TYR A 396 9.23 10.18 -13.77
CA TYR A 396 9.28 10.74 -15.12
C TYR A 396 7.89 10.73 -15.74
N ASP A 397 7.32 11.92 -15.97
CA ASP A 397 6.13 12.11 -16.77
C ASP A 397 6.49 11.89 -18.24
N PHE A 398 6.14 10.71 -18.78
CA PHE A 398 6.49 10.36 -20.15
C PHE A 398 5.52 10.98 -21.18
N VAL A 399 4.40 11.52 -20.73
CA VAL A 399 3.43 12.24 -21.57
C VAL A 399 3.95 13.66 -21.84
N ALA A 400 4.30 14.38 -20.77
CA ALA A 400 4.91 15.72 -20.86
C ALA A 400 6.42 15.68 -21.09
N ARG A 401 7.03 14.50 -21.10
CA ARG A 401 8.47 14.25 -21.28
C ARG A 401 9.37 15.02 -20.31
N LYS A 402 8.95 15.11 -19.05
CA LYS A 402 9.65 15.86 -18.01
C LYS A 402 9.74 15.07 -16.70
N SER A 403 10.79 15.36 -15.94
CA SER A 403 10.92 14.91 -14.56
C SER A 403 9.84 15.55 -13.68
N SER A 404 9.37 14.83 -12.66
CA SER A 404 8.55 15.40 -11.60
C SER A 404 9.30 16.54 -10.89
N GLY A 405 8.55 17.57 -10.48
CA GLY A 405 9.11 18.78 -9.90
C GLY A 405 9.44 18.66 -8.41
N GLN A 406 8.63 17.91 -7.66
CA GLN A 406 8.75 17.80 -6.21
C GLN A 406 9.48 16.53 -5.77
N PRO A 407 10.25 16.58 -4.67
CA PRO A 407 10.81 15.40 -4.04
C PRO A 407 9.71 14.53 -3.43
N TYR A 408 9.91 13.21 -3.48
CA TYR A 408 9.00 12.26 -2.86
C TYR A 408 9.80 11.10 -2.24
N ILE A 409 9.28 10.52 -1.16
CA ILE A 409 10.00 9.54 -0.33
C ILE A 409 10.44 8.29 -1.10
N THR A 410 9.80 8.00 -2.24
CA THR A 410 10.19 6.90 -3.13
C THR A 410 11.60 7.06 -3.68
N THR A 411 12.24 8.24 -3.57
CA THR A 411 13.66 8.44 -3.88
C THR A 411 14.62 7.48 -3.15
N PHE A 412 14.21 6.91 -2.02
CA PHE A 412 15.00 5.94 -1.27
C PHE A 412 14.77 4.48 -1.71
N TYR A 413 13.73 4.20 -2.51
CA TYR A 413 13.44 2.84 -2.98
C TYR A 413 14.58 2.23 -3.81
N PRO A 414 15.32 2.98 -4.66
CA PRO A 414 16.49 2.46 -5.35
C PRO A 414 17.60 1.95 -4.41
N LEU A 415 17.73 2.52 -3.21
CA LEU A 415 18.67 2.03 -2.19
C LEU A 415 18.15 0.70 -1.61
N TRP A 416 16.88 0.61 -1.24
CA TRP A 416 16.31 -0.67 -0.77
C TRP A 416 16.39 -1.79 -1.81
N ALA A 417 16.15 -1.45 -3.08
CA ALA A 417 16.18 -2.39 -4.19
C ALA A 417 17.62 -2.81 -4.58
N GLY A 418 18.65 -2.06 -4.17
CA GLY A 418 20.03 -2.26 -4.60
C GLY A 418 20.30 -1.80 -6.04
N ALA A 419 19.52 -0.83 -6.52
CA ALA A 419 19.62 -0.28 -7.87
C ALA A 419 20.58 0.92 -7.95
N ALA A 420 20.73 1.67 -6.85
CA ALA A 420 21.59 2.84 -6.80
C ALA A 420 23.09 2.47 -6.80
N SER A 421 23.94 3.29 -7.40
CA SER A 421 25.38 3.25 -7.12
C SER A 421 25.68 3.83 -5.72
N THR A 422 26.88 3.61 -5.20
CA THR A 422 27.31 4.20 -3.93
C THR A 422 27.27 5.73 -3.98
N GLU A 423 27.62 6.33 -5.12
CA GLU A 423 27.59 7.78 -5.33
C GLU A 423 26.16 8.31 -5.37
N GLN A 424 25.26 7.63 -6.07
CA GLN A 424 23.84 7.97 -6.10
C GLN A 424 23.23 7.88 -4.69
N ALA A 425 23.57 6.84 -3.93
CA ALA A 425 23.08 6.66 -2.57
C ALA A 425 23.60 7.74 -1.61
N ALA A 426 24.89 8.11 -1.71
CA ALA A 426 25.46 9.21 -0.94
C ALA A 426 24.89 10.59 -1.33
N ALA A 427 24.47 10.77 -2.57
CA ALA A 427 23.76 11.97 -2.99
C ALA A 427 22.33 12.00 -2.41
N VAL A 428 21.58 10.90 -2.48
CA VAL A 428 20.23 10.79 -1.92
C VAL A 428 20.22 10.99 -0.39
N GLU A 429 21.20 10.43 0.33
CA GLU A 429 21.32 10.58 1.79
C GLU A 429 21.39 12.06 2.21
N LYS A 430 22.11 12.91 1.46
CA LYS A 430 22.21 14.36 1.75
C LYS A 430 20.86 15.08 1.70
N HIS A 431 19.83 14.48 1.09
CA HIS A 431 18.48 15.03 1.03
C HIS A 431 17.56 14.55 2.15
N LEU A 432 18.07 13.80 3.14
CA LEU A 432 17.34 13.46 4.37
C LEU A 432 16.62 14.67 5.01
N PRO A 433 17.20 15.89 5.08
CA PRO A 433 16.51 17.06 5.67
C PRO A 433 15.18 17.42 5.00
N VAL A 434 14.95 17.04 3.74
CA VAL A 434 13.65 17.26 3.07
C VAL A 434 12.54 16.48 3.78
N PHE A 435 12.81 15.22 4.14
CA PHE A 435 11.83 14.27 4.64
C PHE A 435 11.87 14.06 6.15
N GLU A 436 13.04 14.26 6.76
CA GLU A 436 13.24 13.92 8.15
C GLU A 436 12.55 14.94 9.06
N ARG A 437 11.74 14.43 9.99
CA ARG A 437 11.06 15.18 11.04
C ARG A 437 11.34 14.53 12.39
N MET A 438 10.67 14.98 13.45
CA MET A 438 10.82 14.42 14.79
C MET A 438 10.41 12.94 14.83
N GLY A 439 9.34 12.60 14.12
CA GLY A 439 8.71 11.28 14.18
C GLY A 439 9.24 10.25 13.19
N GLY A 440 10.17 10.60 12.30
CA GLY A 440 10.65 9.74 11.22
C GLY A 440 10.67 10.50 9.89
N LEU A 441 10.31 9.84 8.80
CA LEU A 441 10.29 10.39 7.45
C LEU A 441 8.85 10.68 7.01
N THR A 442 8.58 11.92 6.58
CA THR A 442 7.36 12.34 5.87
C THR A 442 7.43 11.94 4.39
N MET A 443 6.28 11.89 3.71
CA MET A 443 6.18 11.51 2.30
C MET A 443 6.88 12.50 1.35
N ASP A 444 6.73 13.80 1.61
CA ASP A 444 7.36 14.92 0.91
C ASP A 444 7.39 16.16 1.82
N ASP A 445 7.52 17.36 1.25
CA ASP A 445 7.38 18.65 1.94
C ASP A 445 6.13 19.46 1.50
N ARG A 446 5.19 18.83 0.78
CA ARG A 446 3.96 19.46 0.30
C ARG A 446 2.79 19.16 1.23
N ARG A 447 2.27 20.18 1.91
CA ARG A 447 1.01 20.06 2.68
C ARG A 447 -0.21 20.22 1.79
N SER A 448 -0.59 19.16 1.10
CA SER A 448 -1.82 19.15 0.27
C SER A 448 -3.08 18.93 1.10
N GLY A 449 -2.94 18.38 2.32
CA GLY A 449 -4.06 17.86 3.11
C GLY A 449 -4.43 16.42 2.77
N ALA A 450 -3.79 15.79 1.79
CA ALA A 450 -3.98 14.39 1.44
C ALA A 450 -3.10 13.47 2.32
N GLN A 451 -3.53 12.22 2.48
CA GLN A 451 -2.94 11.31 3.45
C GLN A 451 -1.52 10.81 3.10
N TRP A 452 -1.17 10.78 1.82
CA TRP A 452 0.15 10.35 1.34
C TRP A 452 1.08 11.52 0.97
N ASP A 453 0.85 12.70 1.55
CA ASP A 453 1.73 13.86 1.46
C ASP A 453 2.10 14.37 2.87
N ALA A 454 2.92 15.41 2.95
CA ALA A 454 3.30 16.02 4.22
C ALA A 454 2.06 16.53 5.01
N PRO A 455 2.08 16.46 6.35
CA PRO A 455 3.20 16.07 7.23
C PRO A 455 3.19 14.57 7.60
N PHE A 456 2.46 13.75 6.86
CA PHE A 456 2.21 12.37 7.25
C PHE A 456 3.33 11.45 6.81
N GLY A 457 3.52 10.38 7.57
CA GLY A 457 4.45 9.33 7.24
C GLY A 457 3.89 7.96 7.62
N TRP A 458 4.44 6.96 6.95
CA TRP A 458 3.87 5.62 6.92
C TRP A 458 4.96 4.60 7.23
N ALA A 459 4.59 3.52 7.91
CA ALA A 459 5.53 2.47 8.27
C ALA A 459 6.24 1.86 7.04
N PRO A 460 5.54 1.55 5.92
CA PRO A 460 6.16 1.05 4.70
C PRO A 460 7.31 1.89 4.18
N THR A 461 7.10 3.19 4.00
CA THR A 461 8.06 4.11 3.38
C THR A 461 9.23 4.40 4.32
N ASN A 462 8.97 4.48 5.63
CA ASN A 462 10.04 4.56 6.63
C ASN A 462 10.92 3.31 6.62
N TRP A 463 10.33 2.10 6.60
CA TRP A 463 11.10 0.86 6.51
C TRP A 463 11.97 0.81 5.27
N LEU A 464 11.40 1.05 4.09
CA LEU A 464 12.13 0.94 2.83
C LEU A 464 13.29 1.95 2.78
N ALA A 465 13.07 3.19 3.22
CA ALA A 465 14.14 4.17 3.30
C ALA A 465 15.23 3.78 4.30
N ILE A 466 14.86 3.40 5.52
CA ILE A 466 15.81 3.03 6.59
C ILE A 466 16.62 1.78 6.21
N ALA A 467 15.96 0.74 5.69
CA ALA A 467 16.62 -0.48 5.25
C ALA A 467 17.52 -0.24 4.03
N GLY A 468 17.13 0.66 3.12
CA GLY A 468 17.99 1.10 2.01
C GLY A 468 19.24 1.83 2.48
N LEU A 469 19.08 2.78 3.42
CA LEU A 469 20.22 3.51 4.02
C LEU A 469 21.19 2.56 4.73
N ASP A 470 20.66 1.63 5.53
CA ASP A 470 21.48 0.62 6.22
C ASP A 470 22.24 -0.28 5.24
N ALA A 471 21.59 -0.72 4.16
CA ALA A 471 22.19 -1.55 3.13
C ALA A 471 23.36 -0.87 2.40
N TYR A 472 23.36 0.46 2.30
CA TYR A 472 24.43 1.26 1.70
C TYR A 472 25.47 1.76 2.72
N GLY A 473 25.35 1.36 3.99
CA GLY A 473 26.34 1.68 5.03
C GLY A 473 26.06 2.97 5.80
N PHE A 474 24.97 3.69 5.52
CA PHE A 474 24.53 4.87 6.27
C PHE A 474 23.83 4.47 7.59
N ARG A 475 24.56 3.69 8.39
CA ARG A 475 24.02 2.99 9.58
C ARG A 475 23.59 3.95 10.67
N ASP A 476 24.31 5.04 10.85
CA ASP A 476 23.97 6.02 11.90
C ASP A 476 22.65 6.72 11.59
N ASP A 477 22.43 7.10 10.33
CA ASP A 477 21.16 7.68 9.87
C ASP A 477 20.03 6.66 9.93
N ALA A 478 20.26 5.44 9.45
CA ALA A 478 19.28 4.36 9.53
C ALA A 478 18.82 4.10 10.98
N GLN A 479 19.77 4.00 11.92
CA GLN A 479 19.46 3.78 13.34
C GLN A 479 18.80 5.00 13.99
N ARG A 480 19.21 6.22 13.61
CA ARG A 480 18.61 7.47 14.11
C ARG A 480 17.14 7.57 13.67
N LEU A 481 16.86 7.31 12.40
CA LEU A 481 15.50 7.29 11.84
C LEU A 481 14.65 6.16 12.43
N ALA A 482 15.24 4.97 12.62
CA ALA A 482 14.57 3.86 13.30
C ALA A 482 14.12 4.25 14.71
N ARG A 483 15.00 4.87 15.51
CA ARG A 483 14.66 5.36 16.86
C ARG A 483 13.54 6.40 16.84
N LYS A 484 13.54 7.31 15.86
CA LYS A 484 12.49 8.32 15.70
C LYS A 484 11.12 7.68 15.44
N PHE A 485 11.04 6.78 14.47
CA PHE A 485 9.80 6.10 14.11
C PHE A 485 9.28 5.20 15.23
N LEU A 486 10.15 4.38 15.85
CA LEU A 486 9.77 3.57 17.01
C LEU A 486 9.25 4.43 18.17
N GLY A 487 9.91 5.55 18.45
CA GLY A 487 9.47 6.49 19.48
C GLY A 487 8.11 7.13 19.18
N THR A 488 7.77 7.37 17.92
CA THR A 488 6.42 7.82 17.51
C THR A 488 5.35 6.77 17.82
N VAL A 489 5.62 5.51 17.49
CA VAL A 489 4.70 4.40 17.77
C VAL A 489 4.53 4.22 19.28
N ASP A 490 5.63 4.21 20.05
CA ASP A 490 5.60 4.07 21.51
C ASP A 490 4.84 5.22 22.19
N ARG A 491 5.05 6.46 21.74
CA ARG A 491 4.31 7.63 22.26
C ARG A 491 2.82 7.54 21.95
N SER A 492 2.47 7.14 20.73
CA SER A 492 1.06 7.03 20.32
C SER A 492 0.34 5.94 21.12
N LEU A 493 0.96 4.78 21.28
CA LEU A 493 0.40 3.70 22.09
C LEU A 493 0.23 4.12 23.55
N ALA A 494 1.19 4.85 24.12
CA ALA A 494 1.07 5.34 25.50
C ALA A 494 -0.04 6.40 25.66
N ALA A 495 -0.30 7.20 24.61
CA ALA A 495 -1.31 8.24 24.63
C ALA A 495 -2.75 7.70 24.57
N ASP A 496 -3.04 6.74 23.69
CA ASP A 496 -4.42 6.27 23.46
C ASP A 496 -4.62 4.75 23.52
N GLY A 497 -3.57 3.97 23.80
CA GLY A 497 -3.62 2.52 23.90
C GLY A 497 -3.62 1.79 22.56
N THR A 498 -3.38 2.48 21.44
CA THR A 498 -3.48 1.90 20.09
C THR A 498 -2.25 2.12 19.20
N ILE A 499 -2.04 1.21 18.26
CA ILE A 499 -1.16 1.40 17.09
C ILE A 499 -2.04 1.80 15.91
N ARG A 500 -1.54 2.68 15.03
CA ARG A 500 -2.32 3.28 13.94
C ARG A 500 -1.72 2.99 12.57
N GLU A 501 -2.53 3.22 11.56
CA GLU A 501 -2.20 3.10 10.13
C GLU A 501 -1.07 4.07 9.73
N LYS A 502 -1.19 5.33 10.16
CA LYS A 502 -0.30 6.44 9.77
C LYS A 502 -0.12 7.43 10.91
N TYR A 503 0.94 8.24 10.79
CA TYR A 503 1.38 9.15 11.85
C TYR A 503 1.76 10.52 11.30
N ASN A 504 1.63 11.53 12.14
CA ASN A 504 2.14 12.86 11.87
C ASN A 504 3.62 12.91 12.24
N MET A 505 4.49 13.06 11.23
CA MET A 505 5.93 12.96 11.42
C MET A 505 6.52 14.21 12.06
N GLU A 506 5.84 15.35 11.95
CA GLU A 506 6.28 16.60 12.58
C GLU A 506 6.02 16.60 14.07
N LEU A 507 4.84 16.14 14.49
CA LEU A 507 4.46 16.01 15.89
C LEU A 507 4.97 14.72 16.53
N GLY A 508 5.31 13.71 15.73
CA GLY A 508 5.77 12.42 16.20
C GLY A 508 4.72 11.68 17.04
N ASN A 509 3.46 11.76 16.60
CA ASN A 509 2.28 11.18 17.24
C ASN A 509 1.27 10.71 16.18
N ALA A 510 0.10 10.24 16.61
CA ALA A 510 -0.98 9.77 15.74
C ALA A 510 -2.03 10.86 15.37
N GLU A 511 -1.76 12.13 15.64
CA GLU A 511 -2.68 13.25 15.35
C GLU A 511 -2.63 13.60 13.87
N VAL A 512 -3.55 13.00 13.12
CA VAL A 512 -3.63 13.09 11.66
C VAL A 512 -4.93 13.79 11.29
N GLU A 513 -4.81 14.98 10.70
CA GLU A 513 -5.94 15.78 10.19
C GLU A 513 -5.88 15.83 8.66
N ILE A 514 -6.63 14.95 8.01
CA ILE A 514 -6.70 14.87 6.55
C ILE A 514 -7.89 15.69 6.08
N THR A 515 -7.62 16.63 5.17
CA THR A 515 -8.63 17.55 4.61
C THR A 515 -8.93 17.25 3.15
N ALA A 516 -8.16 16.37 2.49
CA ALA A 516 -8.35 15.96 1.12
C ALA A 516 -8.37 14.42 1.00
N GLY A 517 -9.52 13.86 0.62
CA GLY A 517 -9.70 12.42 0.41
C GLY A 517 -10.13 11.65 1.66
N TYR A 518 -9.55 10.47 1.89
CA TYR A 518 -9.95 9.56 2.96
C TYR A 518 -9.47 10.04 4.34
N THR A 519 -10.40 10.34 5.23
CA THR A 519 -10.11 11.09 6.47
C THR A 519 -9.82 10.23 7.70
N GLN A 520 -9.98 8.90 7.63
CA GLN A 520 -9.85 8.05 8.82
C GLN A 520 -8.39 7.66 9.11
N ASN A 521 -8.07 7.48 10.40
CA ASN A 521 -6.82 6.87 10.85
C ASN A 521 -7.10 5.55 11.60
N VAL A 522 -6.89 4.43 10.92
CA VAL A 522 -7.35 3.09 11.35
C VAL A 522 -6.48 2.50 12.47
N ILE A 523 -7.12 1.77 13.40
CA ILE A 523 -6.47 1.13 14.56
C ILE A 523 -5.97 -0.29 14.23
N GLY A 524 -4.83 -0.68 14.82
CA GLY A 524 -4.29 -2.04 14.90
C GLY A 524 -3.10 -2.36 13.99
N PHE A 525 -2.66 -1.42 13.16
CA PHE A 525 -2.30 -1.72 11.78
C PHE A 525 -1.09 -2.66 11.53
N GLY A 526 -1.30 -3.68 10.68
CA GLY A 526 -0.40 -4.80 10.41
C GLY A 526 0.97 -4.41 9.86
N TRP A 527 1.05 -3.45 8.92
CA TRP A 527 2.36 -2.96 8.49
C TRP A 527 3.11 -2.25 9.61
N THR A 528 2.42 -1.62 10.56
CA THR A 528 3.06 -0.79 11.59
C THR A 528 3.66 -1.73 12.60
N ASN A 529 2.90 -2.75 12.98
CA ASN A 529 3.36 -3.86 13.79
C ASN A 529 4.60 -4.52 13.15
N GLY A 530 4.54 -4.86 11.87
CA GLY A 530 5.64 -5.56 11.21
C GLY A 530 6.91 -4.72 11.07
N VAL A 531 6.78 -3.47 10.64
CA VAL A 531 7.89 -2.53 10.53
C VAL A 531 8.51 -2.22 11.89
N TYR A 532 7.69 -2.03 12.94
CA TYR A 532 8.18 -1.82 14.30
C TYR A 532 9.12 -2.95 14.73
N LEU A 533 8.71 -4.21 14.53
CA LEU A 533 9.55 -5.38 14.86
C LEU A 533 10.83 -5.42 14.05
N LYS A 534 10.80 -5.10 12.75
CA LYS A 534 12.02 -5.07 11.92
C LYS A 534 12.99 -3.97 12.31
N LEU A 535 12.49 -2.78 12.65
CA LEU A 535 13.32 -1.68 13.13
C LEU A 535 13.95 -2.00 14.49
N GLN A 536 13.24 -2.70 15.38
CA GLN A 536 13.82 -3.24 16.62
C GLN A 536 14.96 -4.22 16.31
N GLN A 537 14.76 -5.17 15.39
CA GLN A 537 15.81 -6.11 14.98
C GLN A 537 17.04 -5.39 14.41
N LEU A 538 16.85 -4.34 13.61
CA LEU A 538 17.94 -3.53 13.06
C LEU A 538 18.77 -2.89 14.20
N LEU A 539 18.11 -2.29 15.19
CA LEU A 539 18.79 -1.68 16.35
C LEU A 539 19.51 -2.72 17.22
N ASP A 540 18.91 -3.89 17.42
CA ASP A 540 19.53 -4.96 18.21
C ASP A 540 20.75 -5.57 17.51
N ALA A 541 20.71 -5.70 16.18
CA ALA A 541 21.87 -6.11 15.40
C ALA A 541 23.03 -5.11 15.53
N ALA A 542 22.73 -3.81 15.49
CA ALA A 542 23.73 -2.76 15.69
C ALA A 542 24.39 -2.81 17.08
N ARG A 543 23.61 -3.10 18.14
CA ARG A 543 24.14 -3.27 19.51
C ARG A 543 25.04 -4.49 19.68
N ARG A 544 24.80 -5.55 18.92
CA ARG A 544 25.56 -6.81 18.98
C ARG A 544 26.80 -6.81 18.08
N ALA A 545 26.89 -5.89 17.12
CA ALA A 545 28.08 -5.74 16.30
C ALA A 545 29.28 -5.36 17.19
N PRO A 546 30.46 -6.00 17.04
CA PRO A 546 31.64 -5.60 17.76
C PRO A 546 31.91 -4.12 17.47
N GLN A 547 32.04 -3.29 18.52
CA GLN A 547 32.55 -1.94 18.35
C GLN A 547 33.93 -2.08 17.70
N ARG A 548 34.05 -1.75 16.41
CA ARG A 548 35.36 -1.57 15.81
C ARG A 548 36.02 -0.46 16.62
N ALA A 549 37.08 -0.79 17.34
CA ALA A 549 37.90 0.19 18.00
C ALA A 549 38.22 1.29 16.99
N ALA A 550 37.82 2.53 17.31
CA ALA A 550 38.36 3.70 16.65
C ALA A 550 39.86 3.69 16.95
N GLY A 551 40.63 3.12 16.02
CA GLY A 551 42.07 2.99 16.13
C GLY A 551 42.74 4.13 15.40
N GLY A 552 43.48 4.93 16.19
CA GLY A 552 44.71 5.62 15.79
C GLY A 552 44.55 6.93 15.04
#